data_AF-A0A7X8WAE7-F1
#
_entry.id   AF-A0A7X8WAE7-F1
#
_cell.length_a   1.000
_cell.length_b   1.000
_cell.length_c   1.000
_cell.angle_alpha   90.00
_cell.angle_beta   90.00
_cell.angle_gamma   90.00
#
_symmetry.space_group_name_H-M   'P 1'
#
loop_
_entity.id
_entity.type
_entity.pdbx_description
1 polymer ?
#
loop_
_entity_poly.entity_id
_entity_poly.type
_entity_poly.pdbx_seq_one_letter_code
_entity_poly.pdbx_strand_id
1 'polypeptide(L)'
;MGDKTLKEKTATGLFWGGISNTIQQVLSLLFGVFLARILNAEEYGMVGMLTIFSLIANSIQESGFTSALAIKSEVKHTDFNAVFWFSL
;
A
#
# COMPACT_ATOMS: atom_id res chain seq x y z
N MET A 1 -15.06 28.37 8.16
CA MET A 1 -13.94 27.72 7.44
C MET A 1 -14.41 27.52 6.01
N GLY A 2 -13.86 28.28 5.05
CA GLY A 2 -14.33 28.21 3.66
C GLY A 2 -14.05 26.85 3.04
N ASP A 3 -15.03 26.30 2.32
CA ASP A 3 -14.90 25.01 1.66
C ASP A 3 -13.72 25.01 0.68
N LYS A 4 -12.74 24.14 0.93
CA LYS A 4 -11.61 23.94 0.01
C LYS A 4 -12.13 23.57 -1.37
N THR A 5 -11.60 24.23 -2.40
CA THR A 5 -11.96 23.96 -3.80
C THR A 5 -11.62 22.51 -4.17
N LEU A 6 -12.32 21.94 -5.17
CA LEU A 6 -12.01 20.58 -5.65
C LEU A 6 -10.54 20.44 -6.07
N LYS A 7 -9.97 21.50 -6.66
CA LYS A 7 -8.56 21.56 -7.01
C LYS A 7 -7.65 21.41 -5.79
N GLU A 8 -7.94 22.12 -4.69
CA GLU A 8 -7.18 22.01 -3.44
C GLU A 8 -7.35 20.65 -2.75
N LYS A 9 -8.56 20.09 -2.77
CA LYS A 9 -8.82 18.75 -2.21
C LYS A 9 -8.03 17.68 -2.97
N THR A 10 -8.05 17.72 -4.30
CA THR A 10 -7.27 16.82 -5.16
C THR A 10 -5.77 17.02 -4.97
N ALA A 11 -5.29 18.27 -4.95
CA ALA A 11 -3.88 18.56 -4.71
C ALA A 11 -3.40 18.05 -3.35
N THR A 12 -4.21 18.22 -2.30
CA THR A 12 -3.91 17.71 -0.96
C THR A 12 -3.88 16.18 -0.92
N GLY A 13 -4.84 15.52 -1.60
CA GLY A 13 -4.88 14.06 -1.69
C GLY A 13 -3.68 13.50 -2.45
N LEU A 14 -3.32 14.10 -3.59
CA LEU A 14 -2.13 13.72 -4.36
C LEU A 14 -0.84 13.95 -3.57
N PHE A 15 -0.74 15.07 -2.85
CA PHE A 15 0.42 15.37 -2.01
C PHE A 15 0.58 14.32 -0.89
N TRP A 16 -0.50 13.98 -0.20
CA TRP A 16 -0.48 12.94 0.83
C TRP A 16 -0.17 11.54 0.27
N GLY A 17 -0.76 11.19 -0.88
CA GLY A 17 -0.45 9.94 -1.57
C GLY A 17 1.02 9.88 -2.01
N GLY A 18 1.56 10.99 -2.51
CA GLY A 18 2.97 11.12 -2.92
C GLY A 18 3.92 10.95 -1.74
N ILE A 19 3.64 11.60 -0.60
CA ILE A 19 4.41 11.43 0.63
C ILE A 19 4.38 9.99 1.11
N SER A 20 3.20 9.37 1.18
CA SER A 20 3.05 7.99 1.64
C SER A 20 3.90 7.02 0.80
N ASN A 21 3.78 7.11 -0.53
CA ASN A 21 4.55 6.27 -1.45
C ASN A 21 6.06 6.53 -1.35
N THR A 22 6.46 7.79 -1.17
CA THR A 22 7.88 8.17 -1.04
C THR A 22 8.48 7.61 0.24
N ILE A 23 7.77 7.72 1.37
CA ILE A 23 8.21 7.14 2.65
C ILE A 23 8.37 5.63 2.51
N GLN A 24 7.40 4.95 1.89
CA GLN A 24 7.47 3.51 1.68
C GLN A 24 8.68 3.12 0.82
N GLN A 25 8.95 3.84 -0.27
CA GLN A 25 10.12 3.60 -1.13
C GLN A 25 11.44 3.84 -0.39
N VAL A 26 11.54 4.92 0.40
CA VAL A 26 12.73 5.21 1.22
C VAL A 26 12.95 4.09 2.24
N LEU A 27 11.91 3.62 2.91
CA LEU A 27 12.01 2.49 3.84
C LEU A 27 12.44 1.21 3.12
N SER A 28 11.84 0.89 1.96
CA SER A 28 12.24 -0.27 1.15
C SER A 28 13.70 -0.22 0.74
N LEU A 29 14.20 0.96 0.33
CA LEU A 29 15.60 1.17 0.01
C LEU A 29 16.49 0.97 1.24
N LEU A 30 16.12 1.54 2.38
CA LEU A 30 16.87 1.40 3.63
C LEU A 30 16.96 -0.07 4.07
N PHE A 31 15.86 -0.81 4.05
CA PHE A 31 15.86 -2.23 4.35
C PHE A 31 16.66 -3.04 3.33
N GLY A 32 16.53 -2.74 2.04
CA GLY A 32 17.33 -3.39 0.99
C GLY A 32 18.83 -3.21 1.20
N VAL A 33 19.29 -1.97 1.43
CA VAL A 33 20.70 -1.67 1.71
C VAL A 33 21.17 -2.30 3.02
N PHE A 34 20.33 -2.28 4.06
CA PHE A 34 20.64 -2.88 5.35
C PHE A 34 20.81 -4.41 5.25
N LEU A 35 19.87 -5.08 4.58
CA LEU A 35 19.94 -6.52 4.34
C LEU A 35 21.12 -6.89 3.46
N ALA A 36 21.40 -6.12 2.41
CA ALA A 36 22.54 -6.35 1.53
C ALA A 36 23.91 -6.23 2.23
N ARG A 37 23.98 -5.52 3.37
CA ARG A 37 25.20 -5.44 4.18
C ARG A 37 25.37 -6.59 5.17
N ILE A 38 24.29 -7.19 5.63
CA ILE A 38 24.34 -8.25 6.66
C ILE A 38 24.33 -9.64 6.03
N LEU A 39 23.55 -9.82 4.97
CA LEU A 39 23.38 -11.10 4.29
C LEU A 39 24.44 -11.30 3.22
N ASN A 40 24.77 -12.57 2.98
CA ASN A 40 25.54 -12.95 1.81
C ASN A 40 24.64 -12.96 0.54
N ALA A 41 25.25 -13.12 -0.63
CA ALA A 41 24.55 -13.03 -1.91
C ALA A 41 23.44 -14.10 -2.08
N GLU A 42 23.64 -15.30 -1.54
CA GLU A 42 22.68 -16.39 -1.62
C GLU A 42 21.44 -16.11 -0.74
N GLU A 43 21.67 -15.70 0.50
CA GLU A 43 20.63 -15.32 1.46
C GLU A 43 19.81 -14.13 0.95
N TYR A 44 20.48 -13.11 0.41
CA TYR A 44 19.81 -11.95 -0.18
C TYR A 44 18.97 -12.35 -1.41
N GLY A 45 19.46 -13.30 -2.22
CA GLY A 45 18.71 -13.90 -3.32
C GLY A 45 17.43 -14.61 -2.86
N MET A 46 17.49 -15.35 -1.75
CA MET A 46 16.31 -15.99 -1.16
C MET A 46 15.26 -14.97 -0.71
N VAL A 47 15.68 -13.88 -0.05
CA VAL A 47 14.77 -12.79 0.33
C VAL A 47 14.08 -12.20 -0.90
N GLY A 48 14.82 -11.96 -1.98
CA GLY A 48 14.26 -11.49 -3.24
C GLY A 48 13.20 -12.44 -3.81
N MET A 49 13.46 -13.74 -3.81
CA MET A 49 12.51 -14.75 -4.29
C MET A 49 11.23 -14.79 -3.44
N LEU A 50 11.35 -14.73 -2.11
CA LEU A 50 10.19 -14.67 -1.21
C LEU A 50 9.36 -13.39 -1.42
N THR A 51 10.04 -12.27 -1.70
CA THR A 51 9.39 -10.98 -1.92
C THR A 51 8.46 -11.01 -3.13
N ILE A 52 8.75 -11.80 -4.18
CA ILE A 52 7.86 -11.95 -5.35
C ILE A 52 6.48 -12.44 -4.91
N PHE A 53 6.41 -13.47 -4.06
CA PHE A 53 5.13 -13.98 -3.57
C PHE A 53 4.39 -12.95 -2.72
N SER A 54 5.11 -12.22 -1.85
CA SER A 54 4.54 -11.13 -1.07
C SER A 54 3.99 -10.02 -1.95
N LEU A 55 4.67 -9.64 -3.04
CA LEU A 55 4.20 -8.60 -3.96
C LEU A 55 2.93 -9.02 -4.70
N ILE A 56 2.84 -10.28 -5.12
CA ILE A 56 1.62 -10.81 -5.74
C ILE A 56 0.46 -10.78 -4.74
N ALA A 57 0.68 -11.24 -3.50
CA ALA A 57 -0.33 -11.22 -2.45
C ALA A 57 -0.80 -9.79 -2.13
N ASN A 58 0.13 -8.84 -2.00
CA ASN A 58 -0.21 -7.42 -1.79
C ASN A 58 -0.98 -6.83 -2.97
N SER A 59 -0.60 -7.14 -4.21
CA SER A 59 -1.34 -6.67 -5.40
C SER A 59 -2.79 -7.17 -5.40
N ILE A 60 -3.05 -8.39 -4.92
CA ILE A 60 -4.41 -8.93 -4.79
C ILE A 60 -5.13 -8.23 -3.62
N GLN A 61 -4.47 -8.02 -2.48
CA GLN A 61 -5.04 -7.31 -1.33
C GLN A 61 -5.44 -5.86 -1.69
N GLU A 62 -4.62 -5.19 -2.48
CA GLU A 62 -4.82 -3.82 -2.97
C GLU A 62 -5.77 -3.70 -4.18
N SER A 63 -6.46 -4.78 -4.59
CA SER A 63 -7.33 -4.85 -5.80
C SER A 63 -8.49 -3.83 -5.88
N GLY A 64 -8.57 -2.87 -4.95
CA GLY A 64 -9.52 -1.78 -5.01
C GLY A 64 -10.79 -2.01 -4.20
N PHE A 65 -10.88 -3.10 -3.43
CA PHE A 65 -12.02 -3.37 -2.54
C PHE A 65 -12.17 -2.30 -1.46
N THR A 66 -11.07 -1.86 -0.85
CA THR A 66 -11.06 -0.74 0.11
C THR A 66 -11.47 0.57 -0.54
N SER A 67 -10.98 0.84 -1.76
CA SER A 67 -11.34 2.03 -2.53
C SER A 67 -12.82 2.03 -2.94
N ALA A 68 -13.36 0.86 -3.31
CA ALA A 68 -14.77 0.69 -3.64
C ALA A 68 -15.67 0.89 -2.40
N LEU A 69 -15.26 0.38 -1.24
CA LEU A 69 -15.91 0.64 0.05
C LEU A 69 -15.95 2.14 0.37
N ALA A 70 -14.86 2.87 0.13
CA ALA A 70 -14.75 4.29 0.45
C ALA A 70 -15.67 5.20 -0.38
N ILE A 71 -16.06 4.77 -1.59
CA ILE A 71 -16.92 5.55 -2.52
C ILE A 71 -18.38 5.06 -2.49
N LYS A 72 -18.65 3.91 -1.86
CA LYS A 72 -19.99 3.33 -1.77
C LYS A 72 -20.93 4.19 -0.91
N SER A 73 -22.10 4.55 -1.43
CA SER A 73 -23.05 5.43 -0.74
C SER A 73 -23.69 4.81 0.50
N GLU A 74 -23.94 3.50 0.47
CA GLU A 74 -24.49 2.73 1.58
C GLU A 74 -23.63 1.49 1.82
N VAL A 75 -22.99 1.43 2.98
CA VAL A 75 -22.12 0.34 3.38
C VAL A 75 -22.80 -0.48 4.47
N LYS A 76 -22.88 -1.80 4.28
CA LYS A 76 -23.40 -2.75 5.28
C LYS A 76 -22.23 -3.44 5.99
N HIS A 77 -22.47 -3.93 7.20
CA HIS A 77 -21.45 -4.69 7.95
C HIS A 77 -20.90 -5.90 7.19
N THR A 78 -21.72 -6.52 6.34
CA THR A 78 -21.29 -7.63 5.47
C THR A 78 -20.25 -7.22 4.43
N ASP A 79 -20.26 -5.96 3.98
CA ASP A 79 -19.28 -5.44 3.02
C ASP A 79 -17.90 -5.29 3.68
N PHE A 80 -17.86 -4.79 4.93
CA PHE A 80 -16.62 -4.72 5.70
C PHE A 80 -16.04 -6.11 5.97
N ASN A 81 -16.88 -7.08 6.35
CA ASN A 81 -16.43 -8.46 6.55
C ASN A 81 -15.90 -9.08 5.26
N ALA A 82 -16.56 -8.85 4.12
CA ALA A 82 -16.11 -9.37 2.84
C ALA A 82 -14.72 -8.83 2.45
N VAL A 83 -14.50 -7.52 2.61
CA VAL A 83 -13.19 -6.92 2.32
C VAL A 83 -12.14 -7.36 3.33
N PHE A 84 -12.48 -7.44 4.62
CA PHE A 84 -11.57 -7.95 5.64
C PHE A 84 -11.08 -9.37 5.34
N TRP A 85 -12.00 -10.30 5.06
CA TRP A 85 -11.63 -11.70 4.78
C TRP A 85 -10.92 -11.91 3.45
N PHE A 86 -11.15 -11.03 2.47
CA PHE A 86 -10.45 -11.08 1.19
C PHE A 86 -9.05 -10.45 1.28
N SER A 87 -8.89 -9.43 2.14
CA SER A 87 -7.63 -8.73 2.35
C SER A 87 -6.76 -9.34 3.46
N LEU A 88 -7.19 -10.37 4.19
CA LEU A 88 -6.37 -11.07 5.19
C LEU A 88 -5.67 -12.28 4.57
#